data_AF-A0A7J2IPT1-F1
#
_entry.id   AF-A0A7J2IPT1-F1
#
_cell.length_a   1.000
_cell.length_b   1.000
_cell.length_c   1.000
_cell.angle_alpha   90.00
_cell.angle_beta   90.00
_cell.angle_gamma   90.00
#
_symmetry.space_group_name_H-M   'P 1'
#
loop_
_entity.id
_entity.type
_entity.pdbx_description
1 polymer ?
#
loop_
_entity_poly.entity_id
_entity_poly.type
_entity_poly.pdbx_seq_one_letter_code
_entity_poly.pdbx_strand_id
1 'polypeptide(L)'
;MYIYQLYKDLTLKLSREMHVKLDKTFAEAIPSGMYEYIGELIQTSIVNRQGGKSMLAALKTVAILKTKTINSLHLAQLYQTLCEKLGEKPNWDLYNQTHTLLIYDPKEMTLRFPHDTWIDVLKGKSSTLQPTLNLIDNVIPDTEKLRLAKISGEETWSRKYADITYLKERGALTQRDLMQALLLAETLKMNFQNIRLFGLEEIENYKI
;
A
#
# COMPACT_ATOMS: atom_id res chain seq x y z
N MET A 1 14.39 14.36 -6.91
CA MET A 1 12.94 14.09 -7.00
C MET A 1 12.56 13.52 -8.37
N TYR A 2 12.71 14.27 -9.47
CA TYR A 2 12.51 13.74 -10.84
C TYR A 2 13.39 12.53 -11.19
N ILE A 3 14.69 12.56 -10.82
CA ILE A 3 15.65 11.52 -11.20
C ILE A 3 15.35 10.14 -10.58
N TYR A 4 14.84 10.09 -9.34
CA TYR A 4 14.54 8.80 -8.69
C TYR A 4 13.31 8.12 -9.29
N GLN A 5 12.25 8.89 -9.57
CA GLN A 5 11.07 8.37 -10.25
C GLN A 5 11.41 7.95 -11.69
N LEU A 6 12.19 8.78 -12.39
CA LEU A 6 12.70 8.47 -13.72
C LEU A 6 13.53 7.16 -13.72
N TYR A 7 14.40 6.98 -12.72
CA TYR A 7 15.16 5.75 -12.53
C TYR A 7 14.26 4.53 -12.31
N LYS A 8 13.21 4.66 -11.47
CA LYS A 8 12.24 3.59 -11.22
C LYS A 8 11.46 3.21 -12.48
N ASP A 9 11.01 4.19 -13.25
CA ASP A 9 10.29 3.97 -14.51
C ASP A 9 11.19 3.29 -15.55
N LEU A 10 12.44 3.73 -15.68
CA LEU A 10 13.41 3.08 -16.56
C LEU A 10 13.69 1.64 -16.13
N THR A 11 13.76 1.37 -14.82
CA THR A 11 13.96 0.02 -14.29
C THR A 11 12.75 -0.87 -14.60
N LEU A 12 11.54 -0.34 -14.42
CA LEU A 12 10.29 -1.04 -14.75
C LEU A 12 10.17 -1.32 -16.26
N LYS A 13 10.50 -0.34 -17.11
CA LYS A 13 10.47 -0.51 -18.56
C LYS A 13 11.55 -1.47 -19.05
N LEU A 14 12.76 -1.38 -18.48
CA LEU A 14 13.84 -2.35 -18.73
C LEU A 14 13.42 -3.78 -18.38
N SER A 15 12.69 -3.99 -17.26
CA SER A 15 12.17 -5.31 -16.89
C SER A 15 11.12 -5.88 -17.84
N ARG A 16 10.46 -5.03 -18.63
CA ARG A 16 9.43 -5.42 -19.61
C ARG A 16 9.97 -5.57 -21.03
N GLU A 17 10.93 -4.72 -21.41
CA GLU A 17 11.38 -4.55 -22.81
C GLU A 17 12.83 -5.01 -23.05
N MET A 18 13.55 -5.51 -22.03
CA MET A 18 14.97 -5.91 -22.04
C MET A 18 16.01 -4.84 -22.43
N HIS A 19 15.56 -3.70 -22.94
CA HIS A 19 16.37 -2.54 -23.24
C HIS A 19 15.57 -1.27 -22.91
N VAL A 20 16.26 -0.25 -22.42
CA VAL A 20 15.67 1.08 -22.23
C VAL A 20 16.72 2.12 -22.57
N LYS A 21 16.35 3.11 -23.39
CA LYS A 21 17.24 4.21 -23.75
C LYS A 21 16.58 5.51 -23.34
N LEU A 22 17.30 6.30 -22.54
CA LEU A 22 16.87 7.66 -22.21
C LEU A 22 17.22 8.56 -23.38
N ASP A 23 16.32 8.67 -24.36
CA ASP A 23 16.49 9.53 -25.51
C ASP A 23 15.63 10.80 -25.40
N LYS A 24 15.83 11.73 -26.34
CA LYS A 24 15.10 13.00 -26.37
C LYS A 24 13.59 12.77 -26.45
N THR A 25 13.15 11.80 -27.25
CA THR A 25 11.73 11.42 -27.39
C THR A 25 11.14 10.96 -26.06
N PHE A 26 11.87 10.15 -25.28
CA PHE A 26 11.47 9.71 -23.95
C PHE A 26 11.39 10.88 -22.97
N ALA A 27 12.37 11.79 -22.99
CA ALA A 27 12.38 12.97 -22.14
C ALA A 27 11.23 13.94 -22.47
N GLU A 28 10.90 14.11 -23.75
CA GLU A 28 9.81 14.96 -24.23
C GLU A 28 8.42 14.37 -23.98
N ALA A 29 8.31 13.06 -23.80
CA ALA A 29 7.06 12.38 -23.45
C ALA A 29 6.71 12.48 -21.96
N ILE A 30 7.60 12.98 -21.10
CA ILE A 30 7.33 13.18 -19.68
C ILE A 30 6.42 14.41 -19.54
N PRO A 31 5.22 14.29 -18.93
CA PRO A 31 4.32 15.42 -18.73
C PRO A 31 4.99 16.59 -18.03
N SER A 32 4.67 17.79 -18.49
CA SER A 32 5.12 19.03 -17.85
C SER A 32 4.48 19.15 -16.46
N GLY A 33 5.30 19.13 -15.43
CA GLY A 33 4.83 19.21 -14.05
C GLY A 33 4.71 17.85 -13.38
N MET A 34 5.30 17.74 -12.21
CA MET A 34 5.49 16.48 -11.50
C MET A 34 4.17 15.82 -11.06
N TYR A 35 3.12 16.61 -10.79
CA TYR A 35 1.81 16.06 -10.42
C TYR A 35 1.16 15.30 -11.56
N GLU A 36 1.18 15.84 -12.78
CA GLU A 36 0.56 15.16 -13.93
C GLU A 36 1.34 13.93 -14.36
N TYR A 37 2.67 13.98 -14.29
CA TYR A 37 3.50 12.81 -14.53
C TYR A 37 3.19 11.66 -13.55
N ILE A 38 3.12 11.93 -12.25
CA ILE A 38 2.75 10.90 -11.26
C ILE A 38 1.28 10.47 -11.43
N GLY A 39 0.39 11.39 -11.78
CA GLY A 39 -1.01 11.09 -12.07
C GLY A 39 -1.18 10.12 -13.23
N GLU A 40 -0.50 10.37 -14.35
CA GLU A 40 -0.48 9.49 -15.52
C GLU A 40 0.17 8.13 -15.22
N LEU A 41 1.27 8.11 -14.47
CA LEU A 41 1.92 6.87 -14.01
C LEU A 41 0.92 5.99 -13.23
N ILE A 42 0.23 6.58 -12.24
CA ILE A 42 -0.78 5.87 -11.44
C ILE A 42 -1.95 5.44 -12.32
N GLN A 43 -2.44 6.31 -13.21
CA GLN A 43 -3.56 6.00 -14.09
C GLN A 43 -3.24 4.79 -14.98
N THR A 44 -2.08 4.79 -15.63
CA THR A 44 -1.65 3.76 -16.59
C THR A 44 -1.23 2.46 -15.91
N SER A 45 -0.47 2.54 -14.81
CA SER A 45 0.12 1.36 -14.15
C SER A 45 -0.82 0.70 -13.16
N ILE A 46 -1.78 1.45 -12.60
CA ILE A 46 -2.68 0.99 -11.54
C ILE A 46 -4.14 1.04 -11.97
N VAL A 47 -4.67 2.23 -12.25
CA VAL A 47 -6.13 2.43 -12.39
C VAL A 47 -6.72 1.66 -13.56
N ASN A 48 -6.03 1.64 -14.70
CA ASN A 48 -6.51 0.98 -15.92
C ASN A 48 -6.46 -0.56 -15.86
N ARG A 49 -5.98 -1.14 -14.75
CA ARG A 49 -5.90 -2.60 -14.55
C ARG A 49 -7.09 -3.11 -13.75
N GLN A 50 -7.36 -4.42 -13.84
CA GLN A 50 -8.35 -5.08 -13.00
C GLN A 50 -8.02 -4.88 -11.51
N GLY A 51 -9.01 -4.44 -10.72
CA GLY A 51 -8.80 -4.09 -9.32
C GLY A 51 -8.07 -2.75 -9.12
N GLY A 52 -7.90 -1.97 -10.19
CA GLY A 52 -7.17 -0.71 -10.19
C GLY A 52 -7.82 0.38 -9.35
N LYS A 53 -9.16 0.45 -9.32
CA LYS A 53 -9.87 1.44 -8.49
C LYS A 53 -9.72 1.13 -7.00
N SER A 54 -9.79 -0.13 -6.65
CA SER A 54 -9.59 -0.62 -5.28
C SER A 54 -8.16 -0.41 -4.80
N MET A 55 -7.17 -0.64 -5.67
CA MET A 55 -5.77 -0.33 -5.36
C MET A 55 -5.57 1.19 -5.21
N LEU A 56 -6.16 2.00 -6.09
CA LEU A 56 -6.11 3.46 -5.96
C LEU A 56 -6.75 3.93 -4.64
N ALA A 57 -7.89 3.35 -4.26
CA ALA A 57 -8.52 3.60 -2.97
C ALA A 57 -7.61 3.19 -1.80
N ALA A 58 -6.92 2.05 -1.90
CA ALA A 58 -5.98 1.59 -0.89
C ALA A 58 -4.80 2.56 -0.74
N LEU A 59 -4.20 3.00 -1.85
CA LEU A 59 -3.12 3.99 -1.83
C LEU A 59 -3.60 5.33 -1.27
N LYS A 60 -4.76 5.83 -1.68
CA LYS A 60 -5.34 7.04 -1.09
C LYS A 60 -5.55 6.87 0.42
N THR A 61 -5.99 5.70 0.86
CA THR A 61 -6.13 5.38 2.28
C THR A 61 -4.80 5.51 3.01
N VAL A 62 -3.71 4.95 2.47
CA VAL A 62 -2.36 5.12 3.03
C VAL A 62 -1.95 6.59 3.08
N ALA A 63 -2.30 7.38 2.05
CA ALA A 63 -1.96 8.80 1.97
C ALA A 63 -2.66 9.68 3.04
N ILE A 64 -3.78 9.21 3.59
CA ILE A 64 -4.53 9.89 4.65
C ILE A 64 -4.31 9.29 6.05
N LEU A 65 -3.58 8.17 6.16
CA LEU A 65 -3.14 7.63 7.45
C LEU A 65 -2.22 8.62 8.18
N LYS A 66 -2.23 8.58 9.52
CA LYS A 66 -1.43 9.47 10.37
C LYS A 66 0.07 9.43 10.03
N THR A 67 0.62 8.23 9.79
CA THR A 67 2.04 8.05 9.49
C THR A 67 2.36 8.02 8.00
N LYS A 68 1.33 8.11 7.12
CA LYS A 68 1.46 7.90 5.67
C LYS A 68 2.16 6.59 5.28
N THR A 69 2.10 5.60 6.18
CA THR A 69 2.86 4.35 6.14
C THR A 69 1.95 3.19 6.56
N ILE A 70 2.09 2.04 5.92
CA ILE A 70 1.26 0.84 6.17
C ILE A 70 2.13 -0.42 6.20
N ASN A 71 1.79 -1.40 7.03
CA ASN A 71 2.44 -2.71 7.00
C ASN A 71 2.05 -3.46 5.72
N SER A 72 2.98 -4.22 5.11
CA SER A 72 2.71 -4.91 3.84
C SER A 72 1.55 -5.90 3.90
N LEU A 73 1.43 -6.68 4.99
CA LEU A 73 0.31 -7.61 5.18
C LEU A 73 -1.02 -6.87 5.31
N HIS A 74 -1.00 -5.73 6.01
CA HIS A 74 -2.18 -4.89 6.18
C HIS A 74 -2.62 -4.28 4.84
N LEU A 75 -1.68 -3.83 3.99
CA LEU A 75 -2.03 -3.32 2.66
C LEU A 75 -2.70 -4.39 1.79
N ALA A 76 -2.21 -5.64 1.84
CA ALA A 76 -2.80 -6.75 1.10
C ALA A 76 -4.25 -7.01 1.53
N GLN A 77 -4.50 -7.05 2.85
CA GLN A 77 -5.86 -7.24 3.38
C GLN A 77 -6.76 -6.04 3.05
N LEU A 78 -6.27 -4.81 3.23
CA LEU A 78 -7.02 -3.59 2.88
C LEU A 78 -7.41 -3.58 1.39
N TYR A 79 -6.48 -3.95 0.51
CA TYR A 79 -6.75 -4.05 -0.92
C TYR A 79 -7.88 -5.04 -1.21
N GLN A 80 -7.82 -6.23 -0.60
CA GLN A 80 -8.88 -7.22 -0.73
C GLN A 80 -10.24 -6.69 -0.24
N THR A 81 -10.29 -6.09 0.96
CA THR A 81 -11.51 -5.49 1.52
C THR A 81 -12.09 -4.41 0.59
N LEU A 82 -11.24 -3.58 -0.03
CA LEU A 82 -11.68 -2.55 -0.96
C LEU A 82 -12.17 -3.12 -2.29
N CYS A 83 -11.56 -4.20 -2.78
CA CYS A 83 -12.08 -4.95 -3.94
C CYS A 83 -13.50 -5.45 -3.69
N GLU A 84 -13.73 -6.09 -2.54
CA GLU A 84 -15.06 -6.55 -2.14
C GLU A 84 -16.06 -5.38 -2.06
N LYS A 85 -15.64 -4.25 -1.47
CA LYS A 85 -16.48 -3.05 -1.33
C LYS A 85 -16.83 -2.38 -2.67
N LEU A 86 -15.92 -2.36 -3.63
CA LEU A 86 -16.10 -1.75 -4.95
C LEU A 86 -16.63 -2.73 -6.01
N GLY A 87 -16.83 -4.01 -5.66
CA GLY A 87 -17.24 -5.05 -6.61
C GLY A 87 -16.15 -5.40 -7.62
N GLU A 88 -14.88 -5.16 -7.30
CA GLU A 88 -13.74 -5.59 -8.12
C GLU A 88 -13.17 -6.92 -7.62
N LYS A 89 -12.46 -7.62 -8.50
CA LYS A 89 -11.68 -8.81 -8.10
C LYS A 89 -10.23 -8.39 -7.80
N PRO A 90 -9.62 -8.87 -6.71
CA PRO A 90 -8.21 -8.62 -6.44
C PRO A 90 -7.32 -9.13 -7.57
N ASN A 91 -6.36 -8.32 -7.98
CA ASN A 91 -5.29 -8.69 -8.90
C ASN A 91 -3.96 -8.65 -8.14
N TRP A 92 -3.45 -9.82 -7.75
CA TRP A 92 -2.22 -9.91 -6.96
C TRP A 92 -0.96 -9.52 -7.75
N ASP A 93 -0.98 -9.61 -9.08
CA ASP A 93 0.11 -9.07 -9.91
C ASP A 93 0.12 -7.54 -9.86
N LEU A 94 -1.05 -6.90 -9.84
CA LEU A 94 -1.15 -5.45 -9.62
C LEU A 94 -0.65 -5.07 -8.23
N TYR A 95 -1.01 -5.84 -7.18
CA TYR A 95 -0.49 -5.63 -5.83
C TYR A 95 1.06 -5.68 -5.82
N ASN A 96 1.65 -6.73 -6.40
CA ASN A 96 3.10 -6.88 -6.48
C ASN A 96 3.77 -5.75 -7.27
N GLN A 97 3.19 -5.33 -8.40
CA GLN A 97 3.71 -4.20 -9.17
C GLN A 97 3.59 -2.87 -8.41
N THR A 98 2.49 -2.66 -7.69
CA THR A 98 2.33 -1.45 -6.86
C THR A 98 3.37 -1.41 -5.73
N HIS A 99 3.70 -2.58 -5.17
CA HIS A 99 4.75 -2.70 -4.16
C HIS A 99 6.14 -2.26 -4.67
N THR A 100 6.43 -2.38 -5.97
CA THR A 100 7.72 -1.91 -6.54
C THR A 100 7.79 -0.39 -6.73
N LEU A 101 6.61 0.26 -6.82
CA LEU A 101 6.46 1.72 -6.91
C LEU A 101 6.60 2.41 -5.54
N LEU A 102 6.30 1.69 -4.46
CA LEU A 102 6.46 2.17 -3.08
C LEU A 102 7.88 1.93 -2.54
N ILE A 103 8.23 2.64 -1.47
CA ILE A 103 9.45 2.36 -0.70
C ILE A 103 9.09 1.35 0.38
N TYR A 104 9.72 0.18 0.31
CA TYR A 104 9.61 -0.87 1.33
C TYR A 104 10.77 -0.79 2.32
N ASP A 105 10.43 -0.75 3.61
CA ASP A 105 11.39 -0.92 4.70
C ASP A 105 11.35 -2.37 5.20
N PRO A 106 12.39 -3.19 4.97
CA PRO A 106 12.41 -4.58 5.40
C PRO A 106 12.55 -4.75 6.92
N LYS A 107 13.01 -3.73 7.65
CA LYS A 107 13.15 -3.80 9.12
C LYS A 107 11.81 -3.64 9.80
N GLU A 108 11.03 -2.67 9.33
CA GLU A 108 9.68 -2.37 9.87
C GLU A 108 8.57 -3.13 9.15
N MET A 109 8.90 -3.77 8.01
CA MET A 109 7.95 -4.41 7.09
C MET A 109 6.85 -3.46 6.60
N THR A 110 7.21 -2.18 6.43
CA THR A 110 6.26 -1.13 6.05
C THR A 110 6.51 -0.61 4.64
N LEU A 111 5.44 -0.05 4.07
CA LEU A 111 5.40 0.61 2.77
C LEU A 111 5.03 2.07 2.96
N ARG A 112 5.76 2.94 2.26
CA ARG A 112 5.49 4.38 2.20
C ARG A 112 5.65 4.92 0.77
N PHE A 113 5.07 6.07 0.53
CA PHE A 113 5.25 6.77 -0.75
C PHE A 113 6.69 7.24 -0.93
N PRO A 114 7.21 7.23 -2.17
CA PRO A 114 8.55 7.74 -2.44
C PRO A 114 8.74 9.21 -2.07
N HIS A 115 7.74 10.03 -2.37
CA HIS A 115 7.77 11.49 -2.20
C HIS A 115 6.36 12.01 -1.86
N ASP A 116 6.28 13.16 -1.18
CA ASP A 116 5.00 13.82 -0.83
C ASP A 116 4.14 14.13 -2.06
N THR A 117 4.76 14.31 -3.23
CA THR A 117 4.04 14.49 -4.50
C THR A 117 3.05 13.37 -4.82
N TRP A 118 3.36 12.12 -4.47
CA TRP A 118 2.41 11.02 -4.63
C TRP A 118 1.17 11.21 -3.74
N ILE A 119 1.38 11.69 -2.52
CA ILE A 119 0.32 11.98 -1.56
C ILE A 119 -0.52 13.15 -2.08
N ASP A 120 0.10 14.19 -2.60
CA ASP A 120 -0.57 15.34 -3.19
C ASP A 120 -1.44 14.93 -4.40
N VAL A 121 -0.91 14.07 -5.28
CA VAL A 121 -1.66 13.50 -6.41
C VAL A 121 -2.85 12.66 -5.94
N LEU A 122 -2.67 11.80 -4.93
CA LEU A 122 -3.75 11.02 -4.33
C LEU A 122 -4.79 11.88 -3.59
N LYS A 123 -4.43 13.12 -3.24
CA LYS A 123 -5.33 14.16 -2.71
C LYS A 123 -5.95 15.03 -3.81
N GLY A 124 -5.79 14.67 -5.08
CA GLY A 124 -6.46 15.30 -6.21
C GLY A 124 -5.70 16.47 -6.85
N LYS A 125 -4.37 16.57 -6.66
CA LYS A 125 -3.56 17.61 -7.32
C LYS A 125 -3.23 17.34 -8.79
N SER A 126 -3.49 16.13 -9.30
CA SER A 126 -3.39 15.82 -10.74
C SER A 126 -4.77 15.84 -11.37
N SER A 127 -4.91 16.61 -12.45
CA SER A 127 -6.12 16.66 -13.27
C SER A 127 -6.41 15.33 -13.96
N THR A 128 -5.39 14.55 -14.32
CA THR A 128 -5.55 13.20 -14.88
C THR A 128 -6.24 12.23 -13.92
N LEU A 129 -5.84 12.25 -12.64
CA LEU A 129 -6.30 11.26 -11.67
C LEU A 129 -7.57 11.70 -10.92
N GLN A 130 -7.78 13.01 -10.82
CA GLN A 130 -8.87 13.61 -10.02
C GLN A 130 -10.27 13.07 -10.37
N PRO A 131 -10.67 12.87 -11.65
CA PRO A 131 -11.99 12.31 -11.96
C PRO A 131 -12.21 10.92 -11.36
N THR A 132 -11.19 10.03 -11.44
CA THR A 132 -11.25 8.69 -10.86
C THR A 132 -11.31 8.75 -9.33
N LEU A 133 -10.51 9.61 -8.72
CA LEU A 133 -10.53 9.81 -7.27
C LEU A 133 -11.91 10.27 -6.79
N ASN A 134 -12.53 11.23 -7.49
CA ASN A 134 -13.87 11.70 -7.15
C ASN A 134 -14.91 10.57 -7.23
N LEU A 135 -14.83 9.71 -8.25
CA LEU A 135 -15.72 8.54 -8.37
C LEU A 135 -15.55 7.58 -7.18
N ILE A 136 -14.30 7.33 -6.76
CA ILE A 136 -14.03 6.50 -5.58
C ILE A 136 -14.56 7.17 -4.31
N ASP A 137 -14.33 8.48 -4.14
CA ASP A 137 -14.73 9.23 -2.95
C ASP A 137 -16.25 9.30 -2.78
N ASN A 138 -16.99 9.34 -3.89
CA ASN A 138 -18.45 9.29 -3.87
C ASN A 138 -19.00 7.96 -3.33
N VAL A 139 -18.25 6.86 -3.48
CA VAL A 139 -18.64 5.52 -3.00
C VAL A 139 -18.05 5.22 -1.63
N ILE A 140 -16.80 5.61 -1.42
CA ILE A 140 -16.01 5.36 -0.22
C ILE A 140 -15.33 6.68 0.19
N PRO A 141 -16.00 7.55 0.97
CA PRO A 141 -15.39 8.78 1.44
C PRO A 141 -14.21 8.50 2.37
N ASP A 142 -13.35 9.49 2.62
CA ASP A 142 -12.12 9.30 3.41
C ASP A 142 -12.36 8.78 4.83
N THR A 143 -13.49 9.16 5.45
CA THR A 143 -13.92 8.60 6.74
C THR A 143 -14.18 7.09 6.67
N GLU A 144 -14.83 6.63 5.60
CA GLU A 144 -15.07 5.21 5.35
C GLU A 144 -13.77 4.48 5.00
N LYS A 145 -12.87 5.09 4.22
CA LYS A 145 -11.55 4.54 3.94
C LYS A 145 -10.77 4.26 5.22
N LEU A 146 -10.73 5.22 6.15
CA LEU A 146 -10.06 5.05 7.45
C LEU A 146 -10.74 3.98 8.30
N ARG A 147 -12.08 3.89 8.26
CA ARG A 147 -12.83 2.83 8.96
C ARG A 147 -12.47 1.44 8.41
N LEU A 148 -12.44 1.28 7.09
CA LEU A 148 -12.06 0.02 6.42
C LEU A 148 -10.59 -0.32 6.65
N ALA A 149 -9.70 0.68 6.69
CA ALA A 149 -8.30 0.50 7.07
C ALA A 149 -8.17 -0.07 8.48
N LYS A 150 -8.95 0.46 9.43
CA LYS A 150 -8.97 -0.06 10.80
C LYS A 150 -9.45 -1.52 10.83
N ILE A 151 -10.59 -1.82 10.20
CA ILE A 151 -11.19 -3.16 10.18
C ILE A 151 -10.23 -4.19 9.56
N SER A 152 -9.71 -3.90 8.36
CA SER A 152 -8.72 -4.77 7.71
C SER A 152 -7.46 -4.95 8.55
N GLY A 153 -7.06 -3.95 9.35
CA GLY A 153 -5.96 -4.05 10.29
C GLY A 153 -6.25 -5.03 11.43
N GLU A 154 -7.44 -4.95 12.04
CA GLU A 154 -7.90 -5.88 13.08
C GLU A 154 -8.04 -7.31 12.55
N GLU A 155 -8.51 -7.48 11.32
CA GLU A 155 -8.57 -8.78 10.64
C GLU A 155 -7.18 -9.36 10.37
N THR A 156 -6.25 -8.52 9.89
CA THR A 156 -4.85 -8.92 9.65
C THR A 156 -4.19 -9.38 10.95
N TRP A 157 -4.38 -8.60 12.02
CA TRP A 157 -3.89 -8.96 13.35
C TRP A 157 -4.48 -10.29 13.84
N SER A 158 -5.80 -10.47 13.72
CA SER A 158 -6.48 -11.68 14.18
C SER A 158 -5.94 -12.94 13.50
N ARG A 159 -5.66 -12.88 12.19
CA ARG A 159 -5.02 -13.98 11.46
C ARG A 159 -3.58 -14.21 11.94
N LYS A 160 -2.79 -13.14 12.05
CA LYS A 160 -1.39 -13.23 12.52
C LYS A 160 -1.31 -13.81 13.93
N TYR A 161 -2.21 -13.42 14.82
CA TYR A 161 -2.32 -13.98 16.18
C TYR A 161 -2.62 -15.49 16.13
N ALA A 162 -3.61 -15.91 15.34
CA ALA A 162 -3.94 -17.33 15.19
C ALA A 162 -2.74 -18.14 14.67
N ASP A 163 -2.01 -17.62 13.68
CA ASP A 163 -0.79 -18.25 13.15
C ASP A 163 0.30 -18.40 14.22
N ILE A 164 0.52 -17.34 15.02
CA ILE A 164 1.51 -17.34 16.09
C ILE A 164 1.16 -18.35 17.18
N THR A 165 -0.10 -18.42 17.59
CA THR A 165 -0.58 -19.41 18.57
C THR A 165 -0.42 -20.82 18.05
N TYR A 166 -0.80 -21.07 16.79
CA TYR A 166 -0.63 -22.37 16.15
C TYR A 166 0.85 -22.80 16.10
N LEU A 167 1.75 -21.90 15.70
CA LEU A 167 3.19 -22.19 15.67
C LEU A 167 3.76 -22.49 17.05
N LYS A 168 3.28 -21.79 18.09
CA LYS A 168 3.68 -22.03 19.48
C LYS A 168 3.26 -23.40 19.96
N GLU A 169 1.99 -23.78 19.73
CA GLU A 169 1.46 -25.11 20.09
C GLU A 169 2.23 -26.25 19.42
N ARG A 170 2.77 -26.01 18.23
CA ARG A 170 3.60 -26.96 17.47
C ARG A 170 5.08 -26.94 17.85
N GLY A 171 5.51 -26.06 18.76
CA GLY A 171 6.93 -25.88 19.09
C GLY A 171 7.78 -25.39 17.91
N ALA A 172 7.15 -24.78 16.89
CA ALA A 172 7.79 -24.31 15.67
C ALA A 172 7.90 -22.78 15.59
N LEU A 173 7.42 -22.08 16.63
CA LEU A 173 7.47 -20.62 16.69
C LEU A 173 8.91 -20.12 16.78
N THR A 174 9.26 -19.18 15.90
CA THR A 174 10.58 -18.54 15.91
C THR A 174 10.54 -17.12 16.47
N GLN A 175 11.69 -16.63 16.92
CA GLN A 175 11.88 -15.22 17.29
C GLN A 175 11.53 -14.26 16.13
N ARG A 176 11.77 -14.69 14.89
CA ARG A 176 11.40 -13.91 13.71
C ARG A 176 9.89 -13.75 13.60
N ASP A 177 9.12 -14.81 13.81
CA ASP A 177 7.65 -14.77 13.71
C ASP A 177 7.05 -13.80 14.73
N LEU A 178 7.55 -13.83 15.96
CA LEU A 178 7.20 -12.89 17.02
C LEU A 178 7.51 -11.45 16.62
N MET A 179 8.74 -11.19 16.17
CA MET A 179 9.16 -9.86 15.74
C MET A 179 8.21 -9.31 14.66
N GLN A 180 7.86 -10.13 13.66
CA GLN A 180 6.95 -9.70 12.60
C GLN A 180 5.54 -9.39 13.11
N ALA A 181 5.05 -10.14 14.10
CA ALA A 181 3.75 -9.86 14.72
C ALA A 181 3.80 -8.53 15.48
N LEU A 182 4.84 -8.29 16.27
CA LEU A 182 5.01 -7.05 17.04
C LEU A 182 5.13 -5.83 16.13
N LEU A 183 5.90 -5.90 15.04
CA LEU A 183 6.00 -4.82 14.05
C LEU A 183 4.64 -4.48 13.39
N LEU A 184 3.82 -5.48 13.11
CA LEU A 184 2.44 -5.27 12.64
C LEU A 184 1.61 -4.55 13.71
N ALA A 185 1.65 -5.01 14.95
CA ALA A 185 0.93 -4.39 16.07
C ALA A 185 1.34 -2.93 16.29
N GLU A 186 2.63 -2.64 16.26
CA GLU A 186 3.17 -1.28 16.38
C GLU A 186 2.67 -0.38 15.25
N THR A 187 2.77 -0.84 14.00
CA THR A 187 2.30 -0.07 12.84
C THR A 187 0.80 0.25 12.93
N LEU A 188 0.00 -0.70 13.43
CA LEU A 188 -1.44 -0.50 13.65
C LEU A 188 -1.71 0.51 14.79
N LYS A 189 -1.02 0.39 15.93
CA LYS A 189 -1.13 1.33 17.06
C LYS A 189 -0.74 2.76 16.66
N MET A 190 0.29 2.92 15.82
CA MET A 190 0.71 4.25 15.35
C MET A 190 -0.36 4.95 14.51
N ASN A 191 -1.15 4.19 13.75
CA ASN A 191 -2.17 4.72 12.85
C ASN A 191 -3.56 4.85 13.48
N PHE A 192 -3.88 4.05 14.50
CA PHE A 192 -5.23 3.94 15.06
C PHE A 192 -5.21 3.94 16.60
N GLN A 193 -5.79 4.97 17.23
CA GLN A 193 -5.79 5.12 18.70
C GLN A 193 -6.51 3.98 19.44
N ASN A 194 -7.60 3.44 18.87
CA ASN A 194 -8.46 2.44 19.51
C ASN A 194 -8.49 1.11 18.72
N ILE A 195 -7.34 0.68 18.20
CA ILE A 195 -7.22 -0.59 17.47
C ILE A 195 -7.36 -1.77 18.42
N ARG A 196 -8.15 -2.79 18.03
CA ARG A 196 -8.30 -4.02 18.80
C ARG A 196 -7.22 -5.02 18.41
N LEU A 197 -6.27 -5.25 19.31
CA LEU A 197 -5.20 -6.22 19.15
C LEU A 197 -5.31 -7.33 20.21
N PHE A 198 -6.32 -8.18 20.04
CA PHE A 198 -6.58 -9.29 20.97
C PHE A 198 -5.34 -10.19 21.11
N GLY A 199 -5.00 -10.60 22.34
CA GLY A 199 -3.87 -11.49 22.60
C GLY A 199 -2.49 -10.85 22.41
N LEU A 200 -2.41 -9.53 22.24
CA LEU A 200 -1.12 -8.84 22.12
C LEU A 200 -0.26 -8.96 23.38
N GLU A 201 -0.85 -8.75 24.56
CA GLU A 201 -0.13 -8.91 25.84
C GLU A 201 0.40 -10.35 26.01
N GLU A 202 -0.35 -11.34 25.51
CA GLU A 202 0.10 -12.73 25.51
C GLU A 202 1.33 -12.91 24.61
N ILE A 203 1.30 -12.40 23.38
CA ILE A 203 2.43 -12.43 22.44
C ILE A 203 3.66 -11.71 23.00
N GLU A 204 3.49 -10.52 23.60
CA GLU A 204 4.59 -9.73 24.21
C GLU A 204 5.30 -10.50 25.34
N ASN A 205 4.60 -11.44 25.99
CA ASN A 205 5.13 -12.26 27.08
C ASN A 205 5.70 -13.62 26.63
N TYR A 206 5.68 -13.95 25.33
CA TYR A 206 6.25 -15.20 24.85
C TYR A 206 7.77 -15.20 25.05
N LYS A 207 8.25 -16.18 25.83
CA LYS A 207 9.67 -16.50 25.95
C LYS A 207 10.00 -17.59 24.94
N ILE A 208 10.86 -17.28 23.96
CA ILE A 208 11.45 -18.26 23.02
C ILE A 208 12.95 -18.30 23.26
#